data_AF-A0A226EZW2-F1
#
_entry.id   AF-A0A226EZW2-F1
#
_cell.length_a   1.000
_cell.length_b   1.000
_cell.length_c   1.000
_cell.angle_alpha   90.00
_cell.angle_beta   90.00
_cell.angle_gamma   90.00
#
_symmetry.space_group_name_H-M   'P 1'
#
loop_
_entity.id
_entity.type
_entity.pdbx_description
1 polymer ?
#
loop_
_entity_poly.entity_id
_entity_poly.type
_entity_poly.pdbx_seq_one_letter_code
_entity_poly.pdbx_strand_id
1 'polypeptide(L)'
;MSNPGTPWEFLGSTGNTSHSSTFKIYNNEGFFALKIILPPSPEQSDPQVVQCPLMWGKSHSNVVKVYEIFSHTWNTAELEGIFSYAGGKNVKKLLKKYGSQTELETMCIRTELCGPSLRYWLNNSITKSEVTFDTAKLQAQIVRDIISGLKFLHSKKIVHGNLTPENILFTRSDIRGDFQLPVKLGDNVFESYGSKSDRIMNEYTAPEIIINYVPSTQSDVYSLGLIICEILENITPLERKAKFLDVKKGIILSIREHPVLNDVPRVIHRATRYSKLNRYQSIYELELALFETMDADKSEKDEDKVLLQSLTSKLTLTTPEPILRESLAPCLHHVIVQFVEKTWYEAIVPMRKMNMETLTSTKYGPNEDQATVLTVLASVYREQNHPQEAVNLLKDVFAIKEHTQGKYNLSVAATLNDLYKMYAACGNYIDAKSSCKTALDILEVILDKNDLKIADQLNRLANMDLLLDKYDEAEMHYNRALKMYSSKLKPFNVRIAKTKNNLASCYVAQEKFKEAEILYKEILTRESERGFGHIEDDHQSVWQIADQIEENETTQDFHFTEELLYHAPQVTKVLQNLAWLYRHQGKVKAAKFIEQQTTITSLDDNNAVNPKFTKTCNDDQNNNATTN
;
A
#
# COMPACT_ATOMS: atom_id res chain seq x y z
N MET A 1 36.87 27.63 20.25
CA MET A 1 36.63 29.05 19.97
C MET A 1 35.16 29.28 20.25
N SER A 2 34.84 30.01 21.32
CA SER A 2 33.46 30.37 21.66
C SER A 2 32.90 31.23 20.53
N ASN A 3 31.90 30.72 19.80
CA ASN A 3 31.25 31.49 18.75
C ASN A 3 30.52 32.69 19.38
N PRO A 4 30.74 33.92 18.90
CA PRO A 4 30.05 35.09 19.42
C PRO A 4 28.60 35.05 18.92
N GLY A 5 27.62 34.85 19.80
CA GLY A 5 26.20 35.05 19.47
C GLY A 5 25.22 33.97 19.96
N THR A 6 25.69 32.78 20.35
CA THR A 6 24.80 31.72 20.88
C THR A 6 25.27 31.17 22.23
N PRO A 7 24.35 30.71 23.12
CA PRO A 7 24.72 30.13 24.42
C PRO A 7 25.32 28.71 24.32
N TRP A 8 25.65 28.25 23.11
CA TRP A 8 26.08 26.88 22.83
C TRP A 8 27.46 26.83 22.17
N GLU A 9 28.26 25.85 22.57
CA GLU A 9 29.49 25.51 21.89
C GLU A 9 29.24 24.41 20.84
N PHE A 10 29.64 24.67 19.59
CA PHE A 10 29.54 23.70 18.49
C PHE A 10 30.75 22.77 18.49
N LEU A 11 30.49 21.47 18.57
CA LEU A 11 31.54 20.45 18.73
C LEU A 11 31.79 19.60 17.47
N GLY A 12 30.89 19.67 16.48
CA GLY A 12 31.01 18.93 15.23
C GLY A 12 29.66 18.69 14.55
N SER A 13 29.68 18.41 13.24
CA SER A 13 28.50 17.99 12.48
C SER A 13 28.24 16.48 12.64
N THR A 14 26.98 16.09 12.81
CA THR A 14 26.56 14.68 12.98
C THR A 14 25.71 14.16 11.81
N GLY A 15 25.20 15.04 10.96
CA GLY A 15 24.47 14.66 9.75
C GLY A 15 24.05 15.88 8.92
N ASN A 16 24.10 15.77 7.58
CA ASN A 16 23.78 16.87 6.67
C ASN A 16 22.87 16.37 5.55
N THR A 17 21.81 17.12 5.24
CA THR A 17 20.94 16.95 4.07
C THR A 17 21.00 18.19 3.19
N SER A 18 20.27 18.21 2.08
CA SER A 18 20.18 19.39 1.19
C SER A 18 19.45 20.58 1.84
N HIS A 19 18.66 20.35 2.89
CA HIS A 19 17.78 21.34 3.51
C HIS A 19 17.98 21.46 5.03
N SER A 20 18.82 20.62 5.65
CA SER A 20 19.10 20.71 7.08
C SER A 20 20.50 20.21 7.44
N SER A 21 21.05 20.71 8.55
CA SER A 21 22.30 20.24 9.13
C SER A 21 22.15 20.02 10.63
N THR A 22 22.65 18.89 11.11
CA THR A 22 22.61 18.52 12.53
C THR A 22 24.00 18.62 13.13
N PHE A 23 24.08 19.28 14.28
CA PHE A 23 25.31 19.56 15.00
C PHE A 23 25.24 19.04 16.42
N LYS A 24 26.38 18.56 16.92
CA LYS A 24 26.58 18.33 18.34
C LYS A 24 26.88 19.68 19.00
N ILE A 25 26.07 20.02 20.00
CA ILE A 25 26.23 21.25 20.77
C ILE A 25 26.39 20.95 22.27
N TYR A 26 27.01 21.87 22.99
CA TYR A 26 27.20 21.81 24.44
C TYR A 26 26.86 23.14 25.11
N ASN A 27 26.22 23.08 26.27
CA ASN A 27 26.04 24.22 27.17
C ASN A 27 26.10 23.76 28.64
N ASN A 28 25.76 24.66 29.55
CA ASN A 28 25.75 24.37 31.00
C ASN A 28 24.78 23.25 31.41
N GLU A 29 23.78 22.91 30.59
CA GLU A 29 22.83 21.82 30.84
C GLU A 29 23.33 20.46 30.32
N GLY A 30 24.42 20.45 29.53
CA GLY A 30 25.03 19.26 28.97
C GLY A 30 25.10 19.26 27.44
N PHE A 31 25.02 18.07 26.85
CA PHE A 31 25.19 17.88 25.42
C PHE A 31 23.86 17.62 24.71
N PHE A 32 23.67 18.26 23.56
CA PHE A 32 22.46 18.15 22.75
C PHE A 32 22.80 17.99 21.27
N ALA A 33 21.79 17.60 20.50
CA ALA A 33 21.84 17.74 19.05
C ALA A 33 20.99 18.95 18.64
N LEU A 34 21.54 19.79 17.76
CA LEU A 34 20.86 20.93 17.18
C LEU A 34 20.71 20.70 15.67
N LYS A 35 19.48 20.52 15.20
CA LYS A 35 19.16 20.46 13.77
C LYS A 35 18.75 21.85 13.31
N ILE A 36 19.54 22.43 12.41
CA ILE A 36 19.28 23.72 11.76
C ILE A 36 18.62 23.43 10.41
N ILE A 37 17.42 23.96 10.20
CA ILE A 37 16.62 23.81 8.99
C ILE A 37 16.72 25.10 8.18
N LEU A 38 17.12 24.95 6.93
CA LEU A 38 17.34 26.07 6.02
C LEU A 38 16.03 26.51 5.38
N PRO A 39 15.78 27.82 5.21
CA PRO A 39 14.57 28.31 4.54
C PRO A 39 14.53 27.87 3.06
N PRO A 40 13.37 27.84 2.41
CA PRO A 40 13.27 27.55 0.98
C PRO A 40 13.96 28.65 0.15
N SER A 41 14.49 28.30 -1.02
CA SER A 41 15.17 29.28 -1.87
C SER A 41 14.20 30.34 -2.42
N PRO A 42 14.63 31.60 -2.61
CA PRO A 42 13.76 32.70 -3.06
C PRO A 42 13.00 32.44 -4.37
N GLU A 43 13.48 31.53 -5.21
CA GLU A 43 12.88 31.15 -6.50
C GLU A 43 11.67 30.18 -6.36
N GLN A 44 11.40 29.64 -5.17
CA GLN A 44 10.24 28.78 -4.90
C GLN A 44 9.07 29.66 -4.37
N SER A 45 8.08 29.88 -5.23
CA SER A 45 6.98 30.85 -5.05
C SER A 45 5.84 30.41 -4.12
N ASP A 46 6.03 29.42 -3.26
CA ASP A 46 4.98 28.97 -2.34
C ASP A 46 5.52 29.00 -0.90
N PRO A 47 4.94 29.80 0.02
CA PRO A 47 5.35 29.81 1.42
C PRO A 47 5.01 28.46 2.05
N GLN A 48 5.95 27.52 1.97
CA GLN A 48 5.85 26.21 2.58
C GLN A 48 5.82 26.37 4.10
N VAL A 49 4.70 25.96 4.70
CA VAL A 49 4.53 25.95 6.15
C VAL A 49 5.51 24.94 6.74
N VAL A 50 6.50 25.42 7.49
CA VAL A 50 7.31 24.58 8.35
C VAL A 50 6.38 24.08 9.46
N GLN A 51 6.00 22.80 9.41
CA GLN A 51 5.16 22.24 10.48
C GLN A 51 5.99 22.14 11.79
N CYS A 52 5.38 21.80 12.92
CA CYS A 52 6.13 21.50 14.15
C CYS A 52 6.40 20.00 14.22
N PRO A 53 7.59 19.54 14.68
CA PRO A 53 7.89 18.12 14.87
C PRO A 53 6.72 17.40 15.53
N LEU A 54 6.22 16.33 14.92
CA LEU A 54 5.06 15.60 15.46
C LEU A 54 5.35 15.06 16.87
N MET A 55 6.64 14.87 17.18
CA MET A 55 7.13 14.37 18.46
C MET A 55 7.34 15.47 19.52
N TRP A 56 7.05 16.73 19.20
CA TRP A 56 7.14 17.85 20.15
C TRP A 56 6.29 17.61 21.41
N GLY A 57 6.91 17.80 22.58
CA GLY A 57 6.24 17.59 23.87
C GLY A 57 5.85 16.13 24.18
N LYS A 58 6.34 15.16 23.40
CA LYS A 58 6.13 13.72 23.64
C LYS A 58 7.43 13.10 24.16
N SER A 59 7.32 12.14 25.06
CA SER A 59 8.48 11.45 25.63
C SER A 59 8.23 9.95 25.74
N HIS A 60 9.19 9.17 25.27
CA HIS A 60 9.20 7.71 25.32
C HIS A 60 10.66 7.21 25.25
N SER A 61 10.98 6.06 25.85
CA SER A 61 12.35 5.52 25.89
C SER A 61 12.93 5.25 24.50
N ASN A 62 12.06 4.88 23.56
CA ASN A 62 12.42 4.50 22.18
C ASN A 62 12.09 5.60 21.15
N VAL A 63 11.90 6.85 21.59
CA VAL A 63 11.66 7.99 20.69
C VAL A 63 12.59 9.12 21.09
N VAL A 64 13.22 9.77 20.11
CA VAL A 64 14.14 10.88 20.35
C VAL A 64 13.39 12.04 20.99
N LYS A 65 13.83 12.45 22.17
CA LYS A 65 13.24 13.57 22.90
C LYS A 65 13.57 14.89 22.22
N VAL A 66 12.53 15.65 21.87
CA VAL A 66 12.65 17.04 21.41
C VAL A 66 12.50 17.96 22.63
N TYR A 67 13.51 18.81 22.86
CA TYR A 67 13.54 19.76 23.98
C TYR A 67 13.02 21.13 23.56
N GLU A 68 13.47 21.61 22.39
CA GLU A 68 13.20 22.98 21.96
C GLU A 68 13.00 23.10 20.45
N ILE A 69 12.09 23.99 20.02
CA ILE A 69 11.95 24.46 18.65
C ILE A 69 11.91 25.98 18.71
N PHE A 70 12.74 26.63 17.92
CA PHE A 70 12.84 28.09 17.90
C PHE A 70 13.35 28.59 16.56
N SER A 71 13.01 29.82 16.20
CA SER A 71 13.65 30.52 15.08
C SER A 71 14.93 31.18 15.56
N HIS A 72 15.97 31.17 14.73
CA HIS A 72 17.20 31.89 14.98
C HIS A 72 17.74 32.53 13.70
N THR A 73 18.12 33.80 13.81
CA THR A 73 18.71 34.57 12.72
C THR A 73 20.23 34.54 12.87
N TRP A 74 20.90 33.93 11.90
CA TRP A 74 22.35 33.80 11.87
C TRP A 74 22.96 34.89 11.02
N ASN A 75 24.06 35.48 11.45
CA ASN A 75 24.89 36.32 10.60
C ASN A 75 25.88 35.48 9.75
N THR A 76 26.47 36.08 8.72
CA THR A 76 27.39 35.40 7.82
C THR A 76 28.61 34.80 8.52
N ALA A 77 29.18 35.48 9.51
CA ALA A 77 30.35 35.00 10.25
C ALA A 77 30.01 33.77 11.13
N GLU A 78 28.84 33.76 11.76
CA GLU A 78 28.33 32.63 12.55
C GLU A 78 28.11 31.40 11.67
N LEU A 79 27.46 31.56 10.51
CA LEU A 79 27.26 30.46 9.56
C LEU A 79 28.58 29.91 9.04
N GLU A 80 29.54 30.78 8.68
CA GLU A 80 30.86 30.35 8.26
C GLU A 80 31.59 29.57 9.37
N GLY A 81 31.49 30.03 10.63
CA GLY A 81 32.05 29.36 11.80
C GLY A 81 31.40 28.00 12.06
N ILE A 82 30.07 27.92 12.13
CA ILE A 82 29.32 26.69 12.42
C ILE A 82 29.57 25.63 11.35
N PHE A 83 29.51 26.02 10.08
CA PHE A 83 29.67 25.07 9.01
C PHE A 83 31.14 24.77 8.65
N SER A 84 32.12 25.49 9.22
CA SER A 84 33.52 25.07 9.17
C SER A 84 33.71 23.67 9.80
N TYR A 85 32.91 23.33 10.81
CA TYR A 85 32.86 22.01 11.46
C TYR A 85 32.21 20.91 10.60
N ALA A 86 31.57 21.26 9.48
CA ALA A 86 30.86 20.32 8.59
C ALA A 86 31.69 19.87 7.37
N GLY A 87 33.01 20.09 7.35
CA GLY A 87 33.90 19.51 6.33
C GLY A 87 33.83 20.18 4.94
N GLY A 88 33.44 21.46 4.87
CA GLY A 88 33.74 22.33 3.72
C GLY A 88 32.98 22.08 2.40
N LYS A 89 32.05 21.11 2.31
CA LYS A 89 31.20 20.93 1.13
C LYS A 89 29.74 21.24 1.44
N ASN A 90 29.41 22.53 1.40
CA ASN A 90 28.18 23.11 0.81
C ASN A 90 27.92 24.54 1.32
N VAL A 91 28.64 25.08 2.30
CA VAL A 91 28.46 26.46 2.81
C VAL A 91 28.57 27.50 1.70
N LYS A 92 29.61 27.39 0.85
CA LYS A 92 29.79 28.28 -0.30
C LYS A 92 28.71 28.13 -1.36
N LYS A 93 28.05 26.97 -1.48
CA LYS A 93 26.88 26.78 -2.38
C LYS A 93 25.60 27.30 -1.74
N LEU A 94 25.45 27.12 -0.43
CA LEU A 94 24.34 27.60 0.38
C LEU A 94 24.31 29.13 0.40
N LEU A 95 25.41 29.78 0.80
CA LEU A 95 25.56 31.24 0.76
C LEU A 95 25.37 31.80 -0.67
N LYS A 96 25.73 31.03 -1.70
CA LYS A 96 25.49 31.42 -3.11
C LYS A 96 24.03 31.26 -3.54
N LYS A 97 23.26 30.36 -2.91
CA LYS A 97 21.84 30.08 -3.19
C LYS A 97 20.89 31.09 -2.54
N TYR A 98 21.29 31.67 -1.40
CA TYR A 98 20.48 32.66 -0.66
C TYR A 98 20.97 34.12 -0.86
N GLY A 99 21.93 34.34 -1.75
CA GLY A 99 22.42 35.67 -2.14
C GLY A 99 23.26 36.36 -1.05
N SER A 100 23.62 37.62 -1.29
CA SER A 100 24.36 38.50 -0.35
C SER A 100 23.50 38.94 0.85
N GLN A 101 22.65 38.06 1.38
CA GLN A 101 21.94 38.31 2.63
C GLN A 101 22.96 38.29 3.78
N THR A 102 22.97 39.35 4.58
CA THR A 102 23.87 39.48 5.75
C THR A 102 23.38 38.66 6.94
N GLU A 103 22.10 38.30 6.94
CA GLU A 103 21.39 37.58 8.00
C GLU A 103 20.44 36.53 7.40
N LEU A 104 20.38 35.34 7.99
CA LEU A 104 19.54 34.23 7.56
C LEU A 104 18.72 33.70 8.73
N GLU A 105 17.40 33.86 8.68
CA GLU A 105 16.49 33.25 9.63
C GLU A 105 16.30 31.75 9.31
N THR A 106 16.42 30.92 10.33
CA THR A 106 16.29 29.46 10.22
C THR A 106 15.44 28.91 11.36
N MET A 107 14.83 27.76 11.14
CA MET A 107 14.21 27.00 12.24
C MET A 107 15.24 26.04 12.85
N CYS A 108 15.33 26.05 14.17
CA CYS A 108 16.23 25.22 14.94
C CYS A 108 15.44 24.25 15.82
N ILE A 109 15.85 22.98 15.83
CA ILE A 109 15.28 21.94 16.68
C ILE A 109 16.39 21.39 17.58
N ARG A 110 16.22 21.55 18.89
CA ARG A 110 17.11 20.97 19.89
C ARG A 110 16.53 19.66 20.39
N THR A 111 17.29 18.59 20.22
CA THR A 111 16.92 17.24 20.68
C THR A 111 17.97 16.68 21.63
N GLU A 112 17.65 15.55 22.26
CA GLU A 112 18.68 14.76 22.91
C GLU A 112 19.77 14.33 21.92
N LEU A 113 21.01 14.25 22.43
CA LEU A 113 22.12 13.74 21.65
C LEU A 113 22.11 12.21 21.71
N CYS A 114 21.90 11.58 20.55
CA CYS A 114 21.95 10.12 20.40
C CYS A 114 23.34 9.64 19.94
N GLY A 115 23.54 8.32 20.00
CA GLY A 115 24.70 7.62 19.45
C GLY A 115 24.60 7.42 17.93
N PRO A 116 25.41 6.49 17.36
CA PRO A 116 25.39 6.18 15.93
C PRO A 116 24.01 5.72 15.43
N SER A 117 23.75 5.84 14.13
CA SER A 117 22.53 5.34 13.51
C SER A 117 22.56 3.82 13.29
N LEU A 118 21.38 3.21 13.16
CA LEU A 118 21.23 1.81 12.79
C LEU A 118 21.88 1.53 11.42
N ARG A 119 21.82 2.49 10.48
CA ARG A 119 22.58 2.40 9.24
C ARG A 119 24.08 2.23 9.48
N TYR A 120 24.66 3.02 10.38
CA TYR A 120 26.09 2.90 10.71
C TYR A 120 26.38 1.54 11.35
N TRP A 121 25.51 1.05 12.24
CA TRP A 121 25.63 -0.29 12.79
C TRP A 121 25.62 -1.36 11.70
N LEU A 122 24.59 -1.38 10.84
CA LEU A 122 24.44 -2.34 9.74
C LEU A 122 25.67 -2.37 8.84
N ASN A 123 26.19 -1.21 8.43
CA ASN A 123 27.35 -1.17 7.54
C ASN A 123 28.65 -1.69 8.16
N ASN A 124 28.79 -1.61 9.49
CA ASN A 124 30.01 -2.04 10.19
C ASN A 124 29.88 -3.45 10.84
N SER A 125 28.66 -3.89 11.15
CA SER A 125 28.38 -5.21 11.73
C SER A 125 28.49 -6.36 10.72
N ILE A 126 28.31 -6.07 9.42
CA ILE A 126 28.37 -7.04 8.31
C ILE A 126 29.74 -7.76 8.15
N THR A 127 30.79 -7.36 8.88
CA THR A 127 32.16 -7.90 8.69
C THR A 127 32.60 -9.05 9.61
N LYS A 128 31.71 -9.72 10.38
CA LYS A 128 32.13 -10.88 11.19
C LYS A 128 31.20 -12.09 11.07
N SER A 129 31.83 -13.24 10.84
CA SER A 129 31.30 -14.58 10.67
C SER A 129 30.35 -15.05 11.77
N GLU A 130 29.41 -15.93 11.40
CA GLU A 130 28.45 -16.68 12.23
C GLU A 130 27.69 -15.86 13.29
N VAL A 131 26.37 -15.77 13.12
CA VAL A 131 25.47 -15.15 14.11
C VAL A 131 25.57 -15.93 15.42
N THR A 132 26.34 -15.39 16.38
CA THR A 132 26.36 -15.93 17.74
C THR A 132 25.01 -15.68 18.41
N PHE A 133 24.65 -16.50 19.40
CA PHE A 133 23.40 -16.34 20.15
C PHE A 133 23.25 -14.95 20.78
N ASP A 134 24.36 -14.33 21.20
CA ASP A 134 24.35 -12.96 21.73
C ASP A 134 24.08 -11.91 20.66
N THR A 135 24.56 -12.12 19.43
CA THR A 135 24.24 -11.26 18.29
C THR A 135 22.75 -11.34 17.96
N ALA A 136 22.17 -12.54 17.98
CA ALA A 136 20.73 -12.74 17.76
C ALA A 136 19.88 -12.07 18.85
N LYS A 137 20.30 -12.11 20.11
CA LYS A 137 19.63 -11.37 21.20
C LYS A 137 19.68 -9.86 20.97
N LEU A 138 20.83 -9.34 20.55
CA LEU A 138 20.99 -7.92 20.23
C LEU A 138 20.06 -7.52 19.08
N GLN A 139 20.03 -8.28 17.99
CA GLN A 139 19.12 -8.08 16.86
C GLN A 139 17.65 -8.06 17.31
N ALA A 140 17.22 -9.04 18.09
CA ALA A 140 15.86 -9.11 18.62
C ALA A 140 15.51 -7.92 19.53
N GLN A 141 16.46 -7.44 20.33
CA GLN A 141 16.25 -6.27 21.19
C GLN A 141 16.13 -4.98 20.38
N ILE A 142 16.95 -4.79 19.33
CA ILE A 142 16.81 -3.65 18.41
C ILE A 142 15.41 -3.66 17.78
N VAL A 143 14.94 -4.81 17.30
CA VAL A 143 13.59 -4.94 16.71
C VAL A 143 12.50 -4.61 17.73
N ARG A 144 12.62 -5.09 18.97
CA ARG A 144 11.69 -4.81 20.07
C ARG A 144 11.61 -3.31 20.39
N ASP A 145 12.75 -2.64 20.43
CA ASP A 145 12.85 -1.21 20.69
C ASP A 145 12.19 -0.37 19.59
N ILE A 146 12.40 -0.72 18.32
CA ILE A 146 11.76 -0.05 17.18
C ILE A 146 10.23 -0.20 17.25
N ILE A 147 9.75 -1.42 17.51
CA ILE A 147 8.32 -1.73 17.68
C ILE A 147 7.73 -0.93 18.84
N SER A 148 8.43 -0.86 19.98
CA SER A 148 8.03 -0.08 21.15
C SER A 148 7.88 1.42 20.81
N GLY A 149 8.83 1.98 20.06
CA GLY A 149 8.75 3.36 19.56
C GLY A 149 7.54 3.58 18.64
N LEU A 150 7.31 2.69 17.68
CA LEU A 150 6.18 2.79 16.74
C LEU A 150 4.83 2.64 17.46
N LYS A 151 4.71 1.73 18.42
CA LYS A 151 3.52 1.58 19.29
C LYS A 151 3.19 2.90 19.98
N PHE A 152 4.19 3.56 20.56
CA PHE A 152 3.99 4.85 21.19
C PHE A 152 3.51 5.91 20.19
N LEU A 153 4.16 6.04 19.03
CA LEU A 153 3.76 7.02 18.01
C LEU A 153 2.33 6.76 17.51
N HIS A 154 2.02 5.51 17.14
CA HIS A 154 0.70 5.12 16.65
C HIS A 154 -0.40 5.32 17.71
N SER A 155 -0.11 5.09 18.99
CA SER A 155 -1.05 5.38 20.09
C SER A 155 -1.39 6.87 20.22
N LYS A 156 -0.52 7.75 19.71
CA LYS A 156 -0.73 9.21 19.64
C LYS A 156 -1.25 9.66 18.28
N LYS A 157 -1.67 8.73 17.41
CA LYS A 157 -2.09 8.97 16.03
C LYS A 157 -1.01 9.63 15.17
N ILE A 158 0.26 9.38 15.50
CA ILE A 158 1.42 9.87 14.75
C ILE A 158 1.93 8.72 13.88
N VAL A 159 1.99 8.95 12.57
CA VAL A 159 2.64 8.06 11.61
C VAL A 159 4.07 8.54 11.42
N HIS A 160 5.05 7.63 11.50
CA HIS A 160 6.45 8.02 11.33
C HIS A 160 6.74 8.43 9.87
N GLY A 161 6.27 7.64 8.90
CA GLY A 161 6.19 8.00 7.48
C GLY A 161 7.50 8.10 6.69
N ASN A 162 8.64 8.11 7.36
CA ASN A 162 9.97 7.96 6.78
C ASN A 162 10.87 7.06 7.65
N LEU A 163 10.35 5.88 8.00
CA LEU A 163 11.09 4.94 8.84
C LEU A 163 12.22 4.30 8.01
N THR A 164 13.47 4.64 8.35
CA THR A 164 14.67 4.09 7.70
C THR A 164 15.76 3.84 8.75
N PRO A 165 16.78 3.01 8.45
CA PRO A 165 17.90 2.81 9.36
C PRO A 165 18.71 4.07 9.71
N GLU A 166 18.63 5.12 8.90
CA GLU A 166 19.25 6.43 9.18
C GLU A 166 18.51 7.19 10.29
N ASN A 167 17.19 6.99 10.40
CA ASN A 167 16.33 7.65 11.39
C ASN A 167 16.15 6.84 12.67
N ILE A 168 16.85 5.72 12.81
CA ILE A 168 16.87 4.91 14.03
C ILE A 168 18.25 5.10 14.66
N LEU A 169 18.29 5.64 15.88
CA LEU A 169 19.53 6.03 16.54
C LEU A 169 19.75 5.21 17.82
N PHE A 170 20.98 4.78 18.07
CA PHE A 170 21.33 4.17 19.35
C PHE A 170 21.33 5.23 20.46
N THR A 171 21.14 4.80 21.70
CA THR A 171 21.37 5.66 22.86
C THR A 171 22.84 6.07 22.91
N ARG A 172 23.12 7.28 23.37
CA ARG A 172 24.49 7.79 23.47
C ARG A 172 25.27 7.00 24.53
N SER A 173 26.46 6.56 24.13
CA SER A 173 27.53 6.08 25.01
C SER A 173 28.69 7.08 25.01
N ASP A 174 29.47 7.12 26.09
CA ASP A 174 30.70 7.92 26.16
C ASP A 174 31.87 7.22 25.43
N ILE A 175 31.71 5.95 25.07
CA ILE A 175 32.67 5.19 24.27
C ILE A 175 32.35 5.42 22.78
N ARG A 176 33.34 5.93 22.03
CA ARG A 176 33.17 6.23 20.61
C ARG A 176 32.90 4.96 19.80
N GLY A 177 31.79 4.93 19.08
CA GLY A 177 31.41 3.81 18.22
C GLY A 177 30.73 2.65 18.94
N ASP A 178 30.39 2.83 20.22
CA ASP A 178 29.60 1.89 20.99
C ASP A 178 28.10 2.00 20.63
N PHE A 179 27.41 0.86 20.71
CA PHE A 179 26.02 0.70 20.26
C PHE A 179 25.12 0.42 21.45
N GLN A 180 24.80 1.48 22.19
CA GLN A 180 24.02 1.36 23.42
C GLN A 180 22.51 1.35 23.16
N LEU A 181 21.84 0.36 23.75
CA LEU A 181 20.38 0.25 23.75
C LEU A 181 19.76 1.10 24.88
N PRO A 182 18.48 1.49 24.75
CA PRO A 182 17.58 1.19 23.64
C PRO A 182 17.88 2.00 22.38
N VAL A 183 17.44 1.50 21.21
CA VAL A 183 17.36 2.37 20.02
C VAL A 183 16.14 3.29 20.09
N LYS A 184 16.24 4.43 19.42
CA LYS A 184 15.27 5.52 19.43
C LYS A 184 14.90 5.95 18.01
N LEU A 185 13.61 6.17 17.78
CA LEU A 185 13.08 6.71 16.54
C LEU A 185 13.29 8.23 16.50
N GLY A 186 14.03 8.71 15.51
CA GLY A 186 14.28 10.12 15.24
C GLY A 186 13.23 10.72 14.31
N ASP A 187 13.08 12.05 14.38
CA ASP A 187 12.11 12.76 13.56
C ASP A 187 12.65 13.09 12.17
N ASN A 188 11.79 13.03 11.17
CA ASN A 188 12.05 13.58 9.84
C ASN A 188 10.92 14.48 9.31
N VAL A 189 10.05 15.00 10.17
CA VAL A 189 8.81 15.72 9.80
C VAL A 189 8.99 16.98 8.92
N PHE A 190 10.19 17.41 8.52
CA PHE A 190 10.40 18.69 7.80
C PHE A 190 10.91 18.68 6.37
N GLU A 191 11.11 17.54 5.71
CA GLU A 191 11.52 17.58 4.30
C GLU A 191 10.34 17.75 3.32
N SER A 192 9.43 18.67 3.63
CA SER A 192 8.47 19.23 2.67
C SER A 192 9.02 20.49 1.97
N TYR A 193 10.34 20.61 1.83
CA TYR A 193 11.01 21.73 1.17
C TYR A 193 11.23 21.56 -0.34
N GLY A 194 10.26 20.97 -1.02
CA GLY A 194 10.39 20.76 -2.45
C GLY A 194 9.10 20.36 -3.13
N SER A 195 9.12 20.46 -4.45
CA SER A 195 8.00 20.07 -5.30
C SER A 195 7.62 18.59 -5.08
N LYS A 196 6.51 18.12 -5.66
CA LYS A 196 6.13 16.68 -5.64
C LYS A 196 7.27 15.72 -6.05
N SER A 197 8.34 16.20 -6.69
CA SER A 197 9.56 15.46 -7.03
C SER A 197 10.55 15.19 -5.88
N ASP A 198 10.51 15.97 -4.79
CA ASP A 198 11.60 16.02 -3.79
C ASP A 198 11.33 15.21 -2.51
N ARG A 199 10.14 14.60 -2.38
CA ARG A 199 9.91 13.61 -1.31
C ARG A 199 10.80 12.40 -1.59
N ILE A 200 11.85 12.24 -0.80
CA ILE A 200 12.86 11.18 -0.93
C ILE A 200 12.18 9.81 -0.78
N MET A 201 11.76 9.22 -1.90
CA MET A 201 11.36 7.82 -1.96
C MET A 201 12.62 6.96 -1.82
N ASN A 202 12.78 6.31 -0.67
CA ASN A 202 13.89 5.43 -0.39
C ASN A 202 13.53 3.95 -0.61
N GLU A 203 14.50 3.05 -0.43
CA GLU A 203 14.31 1.62 -0.63
C GLU A 203 13.24 1.02 0.30
N TYR A 204 13.03 1.60 1.49
CA TYR A 204 12.09 1.15 2.53
C TYR A 204 10.66 1.68 2.32
N THR A 205 10.47 2.59 1.36
CA THR A 205 9.18 3.23 1.12
C THR A 205 8.16 2.21 0.61
N ALA A 206 6.99 2.18 1.25
CA ALA A 206 5.89 1.31 0.88
C ALA A 206 5.32 1.66 -0.51
N PRO A 207 4.86 0.68 -1.31
CA PRO A 207 4.38 0.91 -2.67
C PRO A 207 3.24 1.95 -2.76
N GLU A 208 2.35 2.00 -1.78
CA GLU A 208 1.23 2.95 -1.78
C GLU A 208 1.65 4.40 -1.52
N ILE A 209 2.78 4.64 -0.84
CA ILE A 209 3.35 5.99 -0.68
C ILE A 209 3.86 6.49 -2.03
N ILE A 210 4.41 5.59 -2.87
CA ILE A 210 4.90 5.95 -4.20
C ILE A 210 3.75 6.51 -5.06
N ILE A 211 2.53 6.01 -4.84
CA ILE A 211 1.35 6.35 -5.63
C ILE A 211 0.63 7.58 -5.05
N ASN A 212 0.36 7.56 -3.74
CA ASN A 212 -0.54 8.54 -3.11
C ASN A 212 0.20 9.59 -2.28
N TYR A 213 1.50 9.45 -2.05
CA TYR A 213 2.34 10.32 -1.23
C TYR A 213 1.88 10.53 0.22
N VAL A 214 0.88 9.79 0.71
CA VAL A 214 0.38 9.90 2.09
C VAL A 214 0.85 8.69 2.90
N PRO A 215 1.73 8.88 3.90
CA PRO A 215 2.11 7.82 4.82
C PRO A 215 0.94 7.35 5.69
N SER A 216 0.98 6.09 6.13
CA SER A 216 0.02 5.50 7.04
C SER A 216 0.70 4.59 8.06
N THR A 217 0.00 4.15 9.10
CA THR A 217 0.50 3.12 10.01
C THR A 217 0.92 1.85 9.25
N GLN A 218 0.21 1.50 8.19
CA GLN A 218 0.52 0.37 7.32
C GLN A 218 1.80 0.54 6.49
N SER A 219 2.19 1.78 6.18
CA SER A 219 3.47 2.03 5.53
C SER A 219 4.63 1.92 6.51
N ASP A 220 4.43 2.31 7.78
CA ASP A 220 5.44 2.08 8.83
C ASP A 220 5.66 0.57 9.06
N VAL A 221 4.58 -0.23 9.05
CA VAL A 221 4.65 -1.71 9.12
C VAL A 221 5.47 -2.28 7.96
N TYR A 222 5.29 -1.77 6.75
CA TYR A 222 6.05 -2.20 5.58
C TYR A 222 7.54 -1.86 5.70
N SER A 223 7.84 -0.61 6.03
CA SER A 223 9.22 -0.14 6.21
C SER A 223 9.91 -0.92 7.34
N LEU A 224 9.19 -1.20 8.44
CA LEU A 224 9.70 -2.05 9.51
C LEU A 224 10.01 -3.47 9.02
N GLY A 225 9.13 -4.09 8.23
CA GLY A 225 9.38 -5.44 7.68
C GLY A 225 10.70 -5.53 6.90
N LEU A 226 11.00 -4.51 6.08
CA LEU A 226 12.28 -4.43 5.36
C LEU A 226 13.47 -4.14 6.28
N ILE A 227 13.30 -3.31 7.31
CA ILE A 227 14.34 -3.03 8.30
C ILE A 227 14.65 -4.29 9.12
N ILE A 228 13.64 -5.05 9.55
CA ILE A 228 13.82 -6.34 10.23
C ILE A 228 14.58 -7.29 9.30
N CYS A 229 14.17 -7.42 8.03
CA CYS A 229 14.88 -8.23 7.06
C CYS A 229 16.37 -7.86 6.96
N GLU A 230 16.69 -6.56 6.92
CA GLU A 230 18.07 -6.11 6.86
C GLU A 230 18.88 -6.38 8.13
N ILE A 231 18.26 -6.19 9.31
CA ILE A 231 18.88 -6.48 10.60
C ILE A 231 19.29 -7.96 10.68
N LEU A 232 18.49 -8.85 10.08
CA LEU A 232 18.66 -10.30 10.21
C LEU A 232 19.50 -10.94 9.10
N GLU A 233 19.36 -10.51 7.84
CA GLU A 233 19.91 -11.21 6.66
C GLU A 233 21.28 -10.71 6.17
N ASN A 234 22.00 -9.89 6.95
CA ASN A 234 23.32 -9.32 6.57
C ASN A 234 23.35 -8.77 5.13
N ILE A 235 22.32 -8.01 4.76
CA ILE A 235 22.16 -7.51 3.39
C ILE A 235 23.20 -6.41 3.12
N THR A 236 24.07 -6.63 2.14
CA THR A 236 25.09 -5.64 1.77
C THR A 236 24.48 -4.41 1.08
N PRO A 237 25.13 -3.23 1.14
CA PRO A 237 24.64 -2.04 0.44
C PRO A 237 24.43 -2.23 -1.07
N LEU A 238 25.21 -3.10 -1.71
CA LEU A 238 25.10 -3.40 -3.15
C LEU A 238 23.86 -4.23 -3.48
N GLU A 239 23.53 -5.22 -2.64
CA GLU A 239 22.40 -6.12 -2.87
C GLU A 239 21.06 -5.53 -2.43
N ARG A 240 21.08 -4.64 -1.44
CA ARG A 240 19.87 -4.07 -0.81
C ARG A 240 18.87 -3.55 -1.84
N LYS A 241 19.35 -2.74 -2.79
CA LYS A 241 18.50 -2.12 -3.80
C LYS A 241 17.81 -3.16 -4.67
N ALA A 242 18.51 -4.22 -5.07
CA ALA A 242 17.95 -5.30 -5.87
C ALA A 242 16.93 -6.11 -5.05
N LYS A 243 17.31 -6.60 -3.87
CA LYS A 243 16.45 -7.41 -2.99
C LYS A 243 15.16 -6.67 -2.61
N PHE A 244 15.24 -5.39 -2.24
CA PHE A 244 14.05 -4.64 -1.85
C PHE A 244 13.19 -4.23 -3.04
N LEU A 245 13.79 -4.06 -4.22
CA LEU A 245 13.03 -3.91 -5.46
C LEU A 245 12.29 -5.20 -5.83
N ASP A 246 12.89 -6.36 -5.59
CA ASP A 246 12.27 -7.66 -5.80
C ASP A 246 11.06 -7.83 -4.87
N VAL A 247 11.18 -7.48 -3.59
CA VAL A 247 10.03 -7.43 -2.66
C VAL A 247 8.93 -6.51 -3.17
N LYS A 248 9.28 -5.31 -3.67
CA LYS A 248 8.30 -4.38 -4.25
C LYS A 248 7.59 -4.96 -5.48
N LYS A 249 8.25 -5.85 -6.24
CA LYS A 249 7.68 -6.61 -7.36
C LYS A 249 6.89 -7.86 -6.91
N GLY A 250 6.81 -8.12 -5.61
CA GLY A 250 6.12 -9.29 -5.05
C GLY A 250 6.96 -10.57 -5.04
N ILE A 251 8.27 -10.48 -5.26
CA ILE A 251 9.18 -11.62 -5.16
C ILE A 251 9.46 -11.88 -3.67
N ILE A 252 9.30 -13.13 -3.26
CA ILE A 252 9.55 -13.58 -1.89
C ILE A 252 11.07 -13.67 -1.68
N LEU A 253 11.59 -12.95 -0.68
CA LEU A 253 12.97 -13.11 -0.25
C LEU A 253 13.14 -14.44 0.48
N SER A 254 14.21 -15.18 0.20
CA SER A 254 14.62 -16.28 1.07
C SER A 254 15.16 -15.69 2.38
N ILE A 255 14.48 -15.94 3.49
CA ILE A 255 14.84 -15.44 4.82
C ILE A 255 15.05 -16.63 5.76
N ARG A 256 16.09 -16.57 6.59
CA ARG A 256 16.40 -17.62 7.56
C ARG A 256 15.54 -17.46 8.81
N GLU A 257 15.24 -18.59 9.45
CA GLU A 257 14.69 -18.55 10.80
C GLU A 257 15.69 -17.96 11.79
N HIS A 258 15.16 -17.26 12.79
CA HIS A 258 15.97 -16.58 13.79
C HIS A 258 15.86 -17.31 15.14
N PRO A 259 16.96 -17.50 15.89
CA PRO A 259 16.96 -18.33 17.10
C PRO A 259 16.19 -17.71 18.29
N VAL A 260 15.79 -16.44 18.20
CA VAL A 260 15.07 -15.71 19.28
C VAL A 260 13.69 -15.20 18.84
N LEU A 261 13.47 -15.01 17.54
CA LEU A 261 12.24 -14.40 17.01
C LEU A 261 11.40 -15.48 16.34
N ASN A 262 10.08 -15.44 16.50
CA ASN A 262 9.19 -16.46 15.97
C ASN A 262 8.78 -16.17 14.51
N ASP A 263 8.78 -17.21 13.68
CA ASP A 263 8.18 -17.25 12.33
C ASP A 263 8.60 -16.05 11.46
N VAL A 264 9.90 -15.72 11.51
CA VAL A 264 10.46 -14.50 10.93
C VAL A 264 10.16 -14.38 9.43
N PRO A 265 10.31 -15.44 8.60
CA PRO A 265 9.98 -15.36 7.18
C PRO A 265 8.53 -14.93 6.96
N ARG A 266 7.57 -15.57 7.64
CA ARG A 266 6.15 -15.23 7.50
C ARG A 266 5.85 -13.82 7.96
N VAL A 267 6.45 -13.37 9.07
CA VAL A 267 6.26 -12.00 9.56
C VAL A 267 6.73 -10.99 8.53
N ILE A 268 7.96 -11.15 8.00
CA ILE A 268 8.50 -10.22 7.01
C ILE A 268 7.66 -10.26 5.73
N HIS A 269 7.30 -11.44 5.23
CA HIS A 269 6.46 -11.57 4.03
C HIS A 269 5.10 -10.93 4.19
N ARG A 270 4.44 -11.07 5.35
CA ARG A 270 3.16 -10.44 5.62
C ARG A 270 3.30 -8.93 5.78
N ALA A 271 4.29 -8.45 6.52
CA ALA A 271 4.56 -7.02 6.71
C ALA A 271 4.87 -6.30 5.39
N THR A 272 5.53 -6.98 4.45
CA THR A 272 5.99 -6.41 3.17
C THR A 272 5.07 -6.69 1.98
N ARG A 273 3.82 -7.14 2.20
CA ARG A 273 2.87 -7.34 1.09
C ARG A 273 2.57 -6.05 0.34
N TYR A 274 2.38 -6.14 -0.98
CA TYR A 274 2.07 -5.00 -1.83
C TYR A 274 0.80 -4.25 -1.37
N SER A 275 -0.30 -4.98 -1.13
CA SER A 275 -1.54 -4.40 -0.60
C SER A 275 -1.46 -4.17 0.90
N LYS A 276 -1.70 -2.92 1.33
CA LYS A 276 -1.78 -2.54 2.75
C LYS A 276 -2.84 -3.33 3.54
N LEU A 277 -3.90 -3.82 2.87
CA LEU A 277 -4.96 -4.62 3.50
C LEU A 277 -4.49 -6.02 3.90
N ASN A 278 -3.43 -6.53 3.26
CA ASN A 278 -2.91 -7.87 3.53
C ASN A 278 -1.72 -7.86 4.50
N ARG A 279 -1.31 -6.69 4.99
CA ARG A 279 -0.27 -6.54 6.02
C ARG A 279 -0.86 -6.77 7.40
N TYR A 280 -0.01 -6.78 8.43
CA TYR A 280 -0.45 -6.61 9.81
C TYR A 280 -1.20 -5.28 9.92
N GLN A 281 -2.40 -5.28 10.50
CA GLN A 281 -3.25 -4.09 10.58
C GLN A 281 -2.84 -3.14 11.71
N SER A 282 -1.95 -3.61 12.59
CA SER A 282 -1.31 -2.80 13.61
C SER A 282 0.08 -3.32 13.91
N ILE A 283 0.90 -2.45 14.49
CA ILE A 283 2.21 -2.82 14.99
C ILE A 283 2.13 -3.84 16.15
N TYR A 284 1.01 -3.86 16.88
CA TYR A 284 0.73 -4.83 17.93
C TYR A 284 0.57 -6.23 17.34
N GLU A 285 -0.18 -6.38 16.25
CA GLU A 285 -0.35 -7.68 15.57
C GLU A 285 1.00 -8.24 15.07
N LEU A 286 1.88 -7.37 14.57
CA LEU A 286 3.23 -7.74 14.15
C LEU A 286 4.12 -8.14 15.34
N GLU A 287 4.04 -7.42 16.47
CA GLU A 287 4.78 -7.73 17.70
C GLU A 287 4.40 -9.10 18.26
N LEU A 288 3.09 -9.39 18.34
CA LEU A 288 2.58 -10.68 18.81
C LEU A 288 3.14 -11.81 17.95
N ALA A 289 3.15 -11.64 16.62
CA ALA A 289 3.68 -12.65 15.71
C ALA A 289 5.19 -12.91 15.89
N LEU A 290 5.98 -11.92 16.32
CA LEU A 290 7.43 -12.05 16.52
C LEU A 290 7.85 -12.55 17.90
N PHE A 291 7.09 -12.21 18.95
CA PHE A 291 7.53 -12.35 20.34
C PHE A 291 6.63 -13.19 21.23
N GLU A 292 5.35 -13.42 20.89
CA GLU A 292 4.56 -14.36 21.67
C GLU A 292 4.95 -15.78 21.32
N THR A 293 5.29 -16.57 22.34
CA THR A 293 5.28 -18.02 22.22
C THR A 293 3.81 -18.44 22.08
N MET A 294 3.45 -19.01 20.93
CA MET A 294 2.20 -19.74 20.77
C MET A 294 2.24 -21.03 21.62
N ASP A 295 2.23 -20.89 22.95
CA ASP A 295 2.43 -21.97 23.93
C ASP A 295 1.16 -22.78 24.25
N ALA A 296 0.02 -22.50 23.61
CA ALA A 296 -1.18 -23.34 23.72
C ALA A 296 -1.62 -23.98 22.41
N ASP A 297 -1.05 -23.54 21.28
CA ASP A 297 -1.52 -23.91 19.96
C ASP A 297 -0.50 -24.77 19.20
N LYS A 298 0.77 -24.83 19.64
CA LYS A 298 1.75 -25.74 19.03
C LYS A 298 1.51 -27.21 19.38
N SER A 299 0.98 -27.57 20.56
CA SER A 299 0.70 -29.00 20.82
C SER A 299 -0.42 -29.52 19.92
N GLU A 300 -1.50 -28.75 19.74
CA GLU A 300 -2.59 -29.14 18.81
C GLU A 300 -2.22 -28.92 17.33
N LYS A 301 -1.48 -27.86 16.96
CA LYS A 301 -1.10 -27.60 15.56
C LYS A 301 0.09 -28.42 15.09
N ASP A 302 1.07 -28.73 15.94
CA ASP A 302 2.13 -29.67 15.61
C ASP A 302 1.62 -31.12 15.71
N GLU A 303 0.70 -31.46 16.62
CA GLU A 303 0.03 -32.77 16.56
C GLU A 303 -0.81 -32.90 15.30
N ASP A 304 -1.64 -31.92 14.94
CA ASP A 304 -2.42 -31.98 13.69
C ASP A 304 -1.51 -31.99 12.46
N LYS A 305 -0.39 -31.22 12.44
CA LYS A 305 0.59 -31.19 11.34
C LYS A 305 1.42 -32.48 11.26
N VAL A 306 1.79 -33.08 12.39
CA VAL A 306 2.50 -34.38 12.48
C VAL A 306 1.54 -35.53 12.17
N LEU A 307 0.29 -35.48 12.63
CA LEU A 307 -0.78 -36.41 12.28
C LEU A 307 -1.10 -36.30 10.79
N LEU A 308 -1.07 -35.09 10.21
CA LEU A 308 -1.16 -34.84 8.77
C LEU A 308 0.03 -35.43 8.00
N GLN A 309 1.26 -35.19 8.43
CA GLN A 309 2.45 -35.81 7.81
C GLN A 309 2.45 -37.33 7.98
N SER A 310 1.91 -37.84 9.09
CA SER A 310 1.74 -39.27 9.37
C SER A 310 0.64 -39.91 8.50
N LEU A 311 -0.51 -39.27 8.35
CA LEU A 311 -1.59 -39.69 7.46
C LEU A 311 -1.12 -39.65 6.01
N THR A 312 -0.43 -38.58 5.60
CA THR A 312 0.15 -38.42 4.25
C THR A 312 1.22 -39.48 3.97
N SER A 313 2.09 -39.79 4.94
CA SER A 313 3.10 -40.85 4.79
C SER A 313 2.50 -42.26 4.79
N LYS A 314 1.48 -42.54 5.61
CA LYS A 314 0.74 -43.81 5.60
C LYS A 314 -0.07 -44.03 4.32
N LEU A 315 -0.62 -42.95 3.75
CA LEU A 315 -1.31 -42.98 2.46
C LEU A 315 -0.34 -43.12 1.27
N THR A 316 0.88 -42.57 1.36
CA THR A 316 1.93 -42.71 0.32
C THR A 316 2.67 -44.04 0.34
N LEU A 317 2.83 -44.69 1.52
CA LEU A 317 3.71 -45.88 1.65
C LEU A 317 3.02 -47.24 1.79
N THR A 318 1.71 -47.34 2.08
CA THR A 318 1.13 -48.66 2.43
C THR A 318 -0.26 -48.97 1.88
N THR A 319 -0.66 -48.46 0.72
CA THR A 319 -1.84 -49.01 0.01
C THR A 319 -1.50 -49.39 -1.42
N PRO A 320 -1.26 -50.69 -1.68
CA PRO A 320 -1.02 -51.21 -3.03
C PRO A 320 -2.32 -51.48 -3.81
N GLU A 321 -3.51 -51.22 -3.25
CA GLU A 321 -4.79 -51.46 -3.95
C GLU A 321 -5.41 -50.17 -4.53
N PRO A 322 -5.58 -50.08 -5.87
CA PRO A 322 -6.21 -48.93 -6.54
C PRO A 322 -7.63 -48.61 -6.06
N ILE A 323 -8.37 -49.64 -5.63
CA ILE A 323 -9.78 -49.56 -5.24
C ILE A 323 -9.96 -48.78 -3.92
N LEU A 324 -9.05 -48.97 -2.96
CA LEU A 324 -9.06 -48.22 -1.69
C LEU A 324 -8.74 -46.74 -1.90
N ARG A 325 -7.83 -46.42 -2.84
CA ARG A 325 -7.49 -45.03 -3.18
C ARG A 325 -8.66 -44.28 -3.82
N GLU A 326 -9.42 -44.94 -4.69
CA GLU A 326 -10.65 -44.39 -5.28
C GLU A 326 -11.71 -44.07 -4.21
N SER A 327 -11.87 -44.93 -3.20
CA SER A 327 -12.82 -44.71 -2.10
C SER A 327 -12.39 -43.64 -1.08
N LEU A 328 -11.10 -43.32 -0.99
CA LEU A 328 -10.54 -42.38 0.00
C LEU A 328 -10.46 -40.93 -0.51
N ALA A 329 -10.50 -40.71 -1.82
CA ALA A 329 -10.42 -39.38 -2.43
C ALA A 329 -11.53 -38.40 -1.95
N PRO A 330 -12.80 -38.81 -1.75
CA PRO A 330 -13.84 -37.95 -1.18
C PRO A 330 -13.61 -37.61 0.31
N CYS A 331 -13.02 -38.52 1.08
CA CYS A 331 -12.66 -38.27 2.48
C CYS A 331 -11.50 -37.25 2.56
N LEU A 332 -10.51 -37.40 1.69
CA LEU A 332 -9.40 -36.45 1.56
C LEU A 332 -9.90 -35.06 1.15
N HIS A 333 -10.93 -34.97 0.31
CA HIS A 333 -11.61 -33.73 -0.04
C HIS A 333 -12.17 -33.01 1.20
N HIS A 334 -12.92 -33.71 2.07
CA HIS A 334 -13.51 -33.11 3.28
C HIS A 334 -12.43 -32.58 4.25
N VAL A 335 -11.37 -33.37 4.44
CA VAL A 335 -10.21 -32.99 5.28
C VAL A 335 -9.51 -31.75 4.72
N ILE A 336 -9.27 -31.71 3.41
CA ILE A 336 -8.63 -30.56 2.76
C ILE A 336 -9.50 -29.29 2.83
N VAL A 337 -10.83 -29.40 2.72
CA VAL A 337 -11.75 -28.25 2.85
C VAL A 337 -11.71 -27.67 4.26
N GLN A 338 -11.73 -28.51 5.30
CA GLN A 338 -11.56 -28.07 6.69
C GLN A 338 -10.20 -27.38 6.94
N PHE A 339 -9.13 -27.81 6.26
CA PHE A 339 -7.82 -27.18 6.39
C PHE A 339 -7.68 -25.86 5.63
N VAL A 340 -8.43 -25.65 4.54
CA VAL A 340 -8.51 -24.33 3.86
C VAL A 340 -9.09 -23.29 4.81
N GLU A 341 -10.10 -23.63 5.60
CA GLU A 341 -10.67 -22.74 6.62
C GLU A 341 -9.67 -22.37 7.72
N LYS A 342 -8.69 -23.25 7.99
CA LYS A 342 -7.61 -23.00 8.97
C LYS A 342 -6.33 -22.38 8.38
N THR A 343 -6.31 -22.02 7.09
CA THR A 343 -5.18 -21.33 6.40
C THR A 343 -3.85 -22.10 6.34
N TRP A 344 -3.87 -23.45 6.32
CA TRP A 344 -2.65 -24.29 6.34
C TRP A 344 -2.12 -24.63 4.95
N TYR A 345 -1.71 -23.60 4.22
CA TYR A 345 -1.41 -23.67 2.79
C TYR A 345 -0.24 -24.60 2.39
N GLU A 346 0.79 -24.73 3.23
CA GLU A 346 1.98 -25.55 2.94
C GLU A 346 1.69 -27.06 2.90
N ALA A 347 0.72 -27.51 3.70
CA ALA A 347 0.29 -28.92 3.70
C ALA A 347 -0.74 -29.22 2.60
N ILE A 348 -1.55 -28.22 2.21
CA ILE A 348 -2.66 -28.38 1.25
C ILE A 348 -2.16 -28.63 -0.18
N VAL A 349 -1.08 -27.95 -0.60
CA VAL A 349 -0.57 -28.01 -1.98
C VAL A 349 -0.06 -29.42 -2.34
N PRO A 350 0.80 -30.09 -1.54
CA PRO A 350 1.23 -31.47 -1.81
C PRO A 350 0.08 -32.48 -1.79
N MET A 351 -0.85 -32.36 -0.83
CA MET A 351 -1.98 -33.27 -0.70
C MET A 351 -2.93 -33.17 -1.91
N ARG A 352 -3.20 -31.96 -2.39
CA ARG A 352 -4.03 -31.79 -3.60
C ARG A 352 -3.34 -32.29 -4.86
N LYS A 353 -2.03 -32.09 -4.99
CA LYS A 353 -1.25 -32.63 -6.10
C LYS A 353 -1.29 -34.17 -6.11
N MET A 354 -1.17 -34.79 -4.95
CA MET A 354 -1.30 -36.24 -4.80
C MET A 354 -2.72 -36.75 -5.09
N ASN A 355 -3.76 -36.05 -4.63
CA ASN A 355 -5.14 -36.38 -4.96
C ASN A 355 -5.37 -36.30 -6.49
N MET A 356 -4.78 -35.30 -7.14
CA MET A 356 -4.81 -35.17 -8.60
C MET A 356 -4.11 -36.35 -9.30
N GLU A 357 -2.89 -36.72 -8.89
CA GLU A 357 -2.19 -37.89 -9.46
C GLU A 357 -3.00 -39.18 -9.29
N THR A 358 -3.67 -39.35 -8.14
CA THR A 358 -4.56 -40.47 -7.86
C THR A 358 -5.77 -40.48 -8.79
N LEU A 359 -6.45 -39.34 -8.91
CA LEU A 359 -7.62 -39.19 -9.77
C LEU A 359 -7.27 -39.36 -11.26
N THR A 360 -6.09 -38.90 -11.71
CA THR A 360 -5.62 -39.10 -13.10
C THR A 360 -5.28 -40.55 -13.44
N SER A 361 -5.02 -41.40 -12.44
CA SER A 361 -4.72 -42.83 -12.63
C SER A 361 -5.97 -43.71 -12.77
N THR A 362 -7.16 -43.16 -12.50
CA THR A 362 -8.42 -43.91 -12.59
C THR A 362 -8.83 -44.16 -14.04
N LYS A 363 -9.40 -45.34 -14.30
CA LYS A 363 -9.73 -45.87 -15.63
C LYS A 363 -10.82 -45.09 -16.40
N TYR A 364 -11.39 -44.04 -15.79
CA TYR A 364 -12.62 -43.37 -16.22
C TYR A 364 -12.45 -41.96 -16.82
N GLY A 365 -11.20 -41.50 -16.98
CA GLY A 365 -10.93 -40.17 -17.54
C GLY A 365 -11.25 -39.02 -16.57
N PRO A 366 -11.08 -37.76 -17.01
CA PRO A 366 -11.32 -36.61 -16.14
C PRO A 366 -12.76 -36.53 -15.63
N ASN A 367 -12.93 -36.47 -14.31
CA ASN A 367 -14.23 -36.51 -13.63
C ASN A 367 -14.54 -35.20 -12.86
N GLU A 368 -15.78 -35.05 -12.40
CA GLU A 368 -16.25 -33.84 -11.71
C GLU A 368 -15.53 -33.58 -10.36
N ASP A 369 -15.08 -34.65 -9.70
CA ASP A 369 -14.29 -34.56 -8.47
C ASP A 369 -12.92 -33.91 -8.73
N GLN A 370 -12.25 -34.22 -9.85
CA GLN A 370 -11.01 -33.56 -10.27
C GLN A 370 -11.21 -32.07 -10.49
N ALA A 371 -12.28 -31.68 -11.20
CA ALA A 371 -12.59 -30.27 -11.42
C ALA A 371 -12.80 -29.52 -10.10
N THR A 372 -13.43 -30.15 -9.12
CA THR A 372 -13.63 -29.57 -7.79
C THR A 372 -12.29 -29.39 -7.08
N VAL A 373 -11.44 -30.42 -7.04
CA VAL A 373 -10.11 -30.36 -6.41
C VAL A 373 -9.24 -29.25 -7.02
N LEU A 374 -9.19 -29.17 -8.35
CA LEU A 374 -8.44 -28.14 -9.07
C LEU A 374 -8.99 -26.73 -8.80
N THR A 375 -10.32 -26.57 -8.72
CA THR A 375 -10.95 -25.28 -8.41
C THR A 375 -10.52 -24.76 -7.05
N VAL A 376 -10.49 -25.64 -6.04
CA VAL A 376 -10.04 -25.20 -4.71
C VAL A 376 -8.53 -24.97 -4.70
N LEU A 377 -7.72 -25.75 -5.43
CA LEU A 377 -6.27 -25.50 -5.56
C LEU A 377 -5.99 -24.15 -6.23
N ALA A 378 -6.72 -23.81 -7.28
CA ALA A 378 -6.65 -22.49 -7.90
C ALA A 378 -7.02 -21.36 -6.91
N SER A 379 -8.00 -21.59 -6.04
CA SER A 379 -8.38 -20.62 -5.00
C SER A 379 -7.26 -20.43 -3.97
N VAL A 380 -6.56 -21.51 -3.61
CA VAL A 380 -5.39 -21.45 -2.73
C VAL A 380 -4.23 -20.69 -3.38
N TYR A 381 -3.89 -20.98 -4.64
CA TYR A 381 -2.87 -20.22 -5.37
C TYR A 381 -3.24 -18.75 -5.54
N ARG A 382 -4.52 -18.44 -5.76
CA ARG A 382 -5.02 -17.05 -5.77
C ARG A 382 -4.77 -16.34 -4.44
N GLU A 383 -5.03 -16.98 -3.30
CA GLU A 383 -4.79 -16.40 -1.96
C GLU A 383 -3.30 -16.23 -1.65
N GLN A 384 -2.45 -17.10 -2.22
CA GLN A 384 -0.99 -16.98 -2.13
C GLN A 384 -0.39 -15.98 -3.14
N ASN A 385 -1.21 -15.28 -3.93
CA ASN A 385 -0.76 -14.33 -4.96
C ASN A 385 0.09 -14.99 -6.08
N HIS A 386 -0.26 -16.22 -6.44
CA HIS A 386 0.27 -17.00 -7.56
C HIS A 386 -0.81 -17.12 -8.66
N PRO A 387 -1.14 -16.03 -9.37
CA PRO A 387 -2.28 -16.02 -10.28
C PRO A 387 -2.04 -16.86 -11.54
N GLN A 388 -0.78 -17.05 -11.96
CA GLN A 388 -0.47 -17.82 -13.17
C GLN A 388 -0.67 -19.33 -12.97
N GLU A 389 -0.31 -19.84 -11.80
CA GLU A 389 -0.55 -21.21 -11.37
C GLU A 389 -2.06 -21.46 -11.23
N ALA A 390 -2.80 -20.49 -10.67
CA ALA A 390 -4.26 -20.54 -10.63
C ALA A 390 -4.89 -20.56 -12.04
N VAL A 391 -4.36 -19.80 -13.00
CA VAL A 391 -4.81 -19.84 -14.41
C VAL A 391 -4.65 -21.23 -15.00
N ASN A 392 -3.48 -21.86 -14.83
CA ASN A 392 -3.22 -23.18 -15.40
C ASN A 392 -4.22 -24.21 -14.86
N LEU A 393 -4.46 -24.21 -13.55
CA LEU A 393 -5.41 -25.13 -12.92
C LEU A 393 -6.85 -24.84 -13.37
N LEU A 394 -7.26 -23.59 -13.49
CA LEU A 394 -8.60 -23.24 -13.95
C LEU A 394 -8.83 -23.56 -15.44
N LYS A 395 -7.79 -23.59 -16.27
CA LYS A 395 -7.88 -24.10 -17.66
C LYS A 395 -8.21 -25.59 -17.66
N ASP A 396 -7.56 -26.35 -16.80
CA ASP A 396 -7.85 -27.78 -16.64
C ASP A 396 -9.28 -27.99 -16.11
N VAL A 397 -9.70 -27.23 -15.08
CA VAL A 397 -11.10 -27.24 -14.60
C VAL A 397 -12.08 -26.95 -15.73
N PHE A 398 -11.79 -25.95 -16.56
CA PHE A 398 -12.64 -25.57 -17.67
C PHE A 398 -12.80 -26.72 -18.67
N ALA A 399 -11.70 -27.34 -19.09
CA ALA A 399 -11.72 -28.47 -20.02
C ALA A 399 -12.50 -29.67 -19.45
N ILE A 400 -12.31 -29.99 -18.16
CA ILE A 400 -13.02 -31.09 -17.50
C ILE A 400 -14.52 -30.80 -17.44
N LYS A 401 -14.92 -29.60 -17.00
CA LYS A 401 -16.33 -29.22 -16.89
C LYS A 401 -17.02 -29.11 -18.24
N GLU A 402 -16.34 -28.58 -19.26
CA GLU A 402 -16.89 -28.52 -20.63
C GLU A 402 -17.16 -29.92 -21.18
N HIS A 403 -16.25 -30.87 -20.95
CA HIS A 403 -16.41 -32.26 -21.38
C HIS A 403 -17.52 -33.01 -20.61
N THR A 404 -17.56 -32.85 -19.27
CA THR A 404 -18.46 -33.61 -18.39
C THR A 404 -19.87 -33.03 -18.31
N GLN A 405 -20.01 -31.71 -18.28
CA GLN A 405 -21.28 -31.01 -18.05
C GLN A 405 -21.83 -30.34 -19.32
N GLY A 406 -21.08 -30.40 -20.41
CA GLY A 406 -21.41 -29.79 -21.71
C GLY A 406 -21.09 -28.30 -21.76
N LYS A 407 -20.84 -27.82 -22.99
CA LYS A 407 -20.46 -26.42 -23.29
C LYS A 407 -21.45 -25.38 -22.77
N TYR A 408 -22.75 -25.64 -22.89
CA TYR A 408 -23.81 -24.73 -22.48
C TYR A 408 -24.29 -25.06 -21.05
N ASN A 409 -23.42 -24.79 -20.07
CA ASN A 409 -23.73 -24.99 -18.66
C ASN A 409 -23.32 -23.77 -17.80
N LEU A 410 -24.13 -23.43 -16.79
CA LEU A 410 -23.84 -22.32 -15.86
C LEU A 410 -22.55 -22.53 -15.06
N SER A 411 -22.18 -23.78 -14.75
CA SER A 411 -20.93 -24.12 -14.06
C SER A 411 -19.70 -23.86 -14.96
N VAL A 412 -19.82 -24.07 -16.27
CA VAL A 412 -18.78 -23.74 -17.25
C VAL A 412 -18.62 -22.21 -17.37
N ALA A 413 -19.73 -21.47 -17.43
CA ALA A 413 -19.70 -20.00 -17.40
C ALA A 413 -19.08 -19.44 -16.09
N ALA A 414 -19.33 -20.09 -14.94
CA ALA A 414 -18.72 -19.71 -13.67
C ALA A 414 -17.19 -19.91 -13.68
N THR A 415 -16.70 -21.03 -14.22
CA THR A 415 -15.26 -21.28 -14.35
C THR A 415 -14.61 -20.28 -15.31
N LEU A 416 -15.25 -19.93 -16.44
CA LEU A 416 -14.78 -18.87 -17.33
C LEU A 416 -14.71 -17.51 -16.63
N ASN A 417 -15.63 -17.21 -15.71
CA ASN A 417 -15.59 -16.00 -14.91
C ASN A 417 -14.44 -15.98 -13.90
N ASP A 418 -14.04 -17.12 -13.37
CA ASP A 418 -12.86 -17.22 -12.51
C ASP A 418 -11.56 -17.12 -13.32
N LEU A 419 -11.51 -17.73 -14.51
CA LEU A 419 -10.42 -17.54 -15.48
C LEU A 419 -10.26 -16.06 -15.86
N TYR A 420 -11.35 -15.37 -16.17
CA TYR A 420 -11.35 -13.92 -16.44
C TYR A 420 -10.66 -13.13 -15.31
N LYS A 421 -11.04 -13.37 -14.05
CA LYS A 421 -10.45 -12.66 -12.90
C LYS A 421 -8.96 -12.92 -12.80
N MET A 422 -8.54 -14.17 -13.01
CA MET A 422 -7.12 -14.55 -12.90
C MET A 422 -6.30 -14.00 -14.07
N TYR A 423 -6.81 -14.06 -15.30
CA TYR A 423 -6.16 -13.43 -16.45
C TYR A 423 -6.02 -11.91 -16.28
N ALA A 424 -7.07 -11.24 -15.77
CA ALA A 424 -7.01 -9.82 -15.46
C ALA A 424 -5.96 -9.52 -14.37
N ALA A 425 -5.83 -10.38 -13.35
CA ALA A 425 -4.80 -10.26 -12.31
C ALA A 425 -3.37 -10.49 -12.86
N CYS A 426 -3.20 -11.37 -13.84
CA CYS A 426 -1.94 -11.56 -14.56
C CYS A 426 -1.63 -10.45 -15.59
N GLY A 427 -2.54 -9.48 -15.79
CA GLY A 427 -2.40 -8.46 -16.82
C GLY A 427 -2.66 -8.93 -18.25
N ASN A 428 -3.15 -10.16 -18.44
CA ASN A 428 -3.50 -10.70 -19.75
C ASN A 428 -4.95 -10.36 -20.12
N TYR A 429 -5.16 -9.12 -20.58
CA TYR A 429 -6.50 -8.59 -20.86
C TYR A 429 -7.17 -9.20 -22.10
N ILE A 430 -6.39 -9.73 -23.05
CA ILE A 430 -6.92 -10.38 -24.26
C ILE A 430 -7.60 -11.70 -23.89
N ASP A 431 -6.92 -12.55 -23.14
CA ASP A 431 -7.50 -13.83 -22.69
C ASP A 431 -8.64 -13.62 -21.68
N ALA A 432 -8.54 -12.57 -20.85
CA ALA A 432 -9.63 -12.16 -19.97
C ALA A 432 -10.89 -11.75 -20.77
N LYS A 433 -10.73 -10.94 -21.83
CA LYS A 433 -11.82 -10.55 -22.73
C LYS A 433 -12.43 -11.77 -23.44
N SER A 434 -11.61 -12.67 -23.95
CA SER A 434 -12.05 -13.91 -24.59
C SER A 434 -12.90 -14.75 -23.64
N SER A 435 -12.42 -14.95 -22.41
CA SER A 435 -13.14 -15.70 -21.37
C SER A 435 -14.48 -15.05 -21.01
N CYS A 436 -14.50 -13.71 -20.90
CA CYS A 436 -15.72 -12.95 -20.64
C CYS A 436 -16.76 -13.10 -21.75
N LYS A 437 -16.32 -13.05 -23.03
CA LYS A 437 -17.18 -13.18 -24.20
C LYS A 437 -17.78 -14.59 -24.28
N THR A 438 -16.96 -15.64 -24.14
CA THR A 438 -17.46 -17.02 -24.14
C THR A 438 -18.46 -17.27 -23.01
N ALA A 439 -18.21 -16.72 -21.82
CA ALA A 439 -19.16 -16.80 -20.72
C ALA A 439 -20.47 -16.05 -21.02
N LEU A 440 -20.40 -14.90 -21.70
CA LEU A 440 -21.59 -14.15 -22.14
C LEU A 440 -22.41 -14.97 -23.15
N ASP A 441 -21.75 -15.56 -24.16
CA ASP A 441 -22.41 -16.38 -25.17
C ASP A 441 -23.15 -17.58 -24.54
N ILE A 442 -22.56 -18.21 -23.51
CA ILE A 442 -23.22 -19.29 -22.76
C ILE A 442 -24.42 -18.77 -21.98
N LEU A 443 -24.27 -17.63 -21.27
CA LEU A 443 -25.35 -17.06 -20.46
C LEU A 443 -26.54 -16.61 -21.32
N GLU A 444 -26.29 -16.04 -22.51
CA GLU A 444 -27.35 -15.63 -23.45
C GLU A 444 -28.15 -16.78 -24.06
N VAL A 445 -27.56 -17.98 -24.11
CA VAL A 445 -28.25 -19.20 -24.57
C VAL A 445 -29.10 -19.81 -23.46
N ILE A 446 -28.61 -19.80 -22.21
CA ILE A 446 -29.25 -20.50 -21.09
C ILE A 446 -30.30 -19.64 -20.37
N LEU A 447 -30.02 -18.34 -20.20
CA LEU A 447 -30.83 -17.45 -19.38
C LEU A 447 -31.79 -16.62 -20.25
N ASP A 448 -32.83 -16.11 -19.61
CA ASP A 448 -33.71 -15.12 -20.23
C ASP A 448 -32.91 -13.90 -20.69
N LYS A 449 -33.25 -13.36 -21.87
CA LYS A 449 -32.53 -12.22 -22.50
C LYS A 449 -32.42 -10.96 -21.61
N ASN A 450 -33.26 -10.87 -20.59
CA ASN A 450 -33.28 -9.77 -19.63
C ASN A 450 -32.64 -10.13 -18.27
N ASP A 451 -32.00 -11.29 -18.12
CA ASP A 451 -31.39 -11.72 -16.85
C ASP A 451 -30.25 -10.79 -16.41
N LEU A 452 -30.20 -10.45 -15.12
CA LEU A 452 -29.19 -9.54 -14.56
C LEU A 452 -27.77 -10.12 -14.60
N LYS A 453 -27.60 -11.45 -14.68
CA LYS A 453 -26.29 -12.08 -14.86
C LYS A 453 -25.69 -11.75 -16.24
N ILE A 454 -26.52 -11.59 -17.27
CA ILE A 454 -26.08 -11.13 -18.59
C ILE A 454 -25.59 -9.68 -18.49
N ALA A 455 -26.29 -8.82 -17.74
CA ALA A 455 -25.87 -7.44 -17.50
C ALA A 455 -24.56 -7.36 -16.69
N ASP A 456 -24.39 -8.20 -15.66
CA ASP A 456 -23.14 -8.30 -14.89
C ASP A 456 -21.97 -8.70 -15.80
N GLN A 457 -22.21 -9.61 -16.75
CA GLN A 457 -21.21 -10.09 -17.69
C GLN A 457 -20.85 -9.06 -18.77
N LEU A 458 -21.85 -8.36 -19.32
CA LEU A 458 -21.65 -7.24 -20.23
C LEU A 458 -20.80 -6.14 -19.59
N ASN A 459 -21.05 -5.82 -18.31
CA ASN A 459 -20.25 -4.84 -17.58
C ASN A 459 -18.78 -5.29 -17.41
N ARG A 460 -18.52 -6.60 -17.22
CA ARG A 460 -17.15 -7.15 -17.17
C ARG A 460 -16.46 -7.10 -18.53
N LEU A 461 -17.19 -7.42 -19.60
CA LEU A 461 -16.69 -7.34 -20.97
C LEU A 461 -16.33 -5.90 -21.33
N ALA A 462 -17.21 -4.94 -21.02
CA ALA A 462 -16.99 -3.52 -21.21
C ALA A 462 -15.75 -3.00 -20.46
N ASN A 463 -15.51 -3.48 -19.22
CA ASN A 463 -14.29 -3.15 -18.51
C ASN A 463 -13.06 -3.63 -19.30
N MET A 464 -13.07 -4.85 -19.85
CA MET A 464 -11.94 -5.36 -20.64
C MET A 464 -11.75 -4.61 -21.95
N ASP A 465 -12.83 -4.19 -22.59
CA ASP A 465 -12.79 -3.35 -23.79
C ASP A 465 -12.11 -2.02 -23.48
N LEU A 466 -12.48 -1.37 -22.38
CA LEU A 466 -11.83 -0.16 -21.88
C LEU A 466 -10.34 -0.38 -21.60
N LEU A 467 -9.94 -1.55 -21.08
CA LEU A 467 -8.54 -1.88 -20.80
C LEU A 467 -7.69 -2.16 -22.06
N LEU A 468 -8.34 -2.38 -23.19
CA LEU A 468 -7.75 -2.65 -24.50
C LEU A 468 -7.95 -1.48 -25.45
N ASP A 469 -8.32 -0.30 -24.94
CA ASP A 469 -8.58 0.94 -25.68
C ASP A 469 -9.67 0.79 -26.77
N LYS A 470 -10.61 -0.14 -26.56
CA LYS A 470 -11.76 -0.42 -27.44
C LYS A 470 -12.99 0.31 -26.93
N TYR A 471 -12.95 1.63 -27.06
CA TYR A 471 -13.89 2.50 -26.37
C TYR A 471 -15.33 2.43 -26.92
N ASP A 472 -15.51 2.24 -28.23
CA ASP A 472 -16.84 2.11 -28.85
C ASP A 472 -17.54 0.82 -28.40
N GLU A 473 -16.81 -0.29 -28.35
CA GLU A 473 -17.35 -1.56 -27.84
C GLU A 473 -17.65 -1.49 -26.35
N ALA A 474 -16.79 -0.84 -25.57
CA ALA A 474 -17.01 -0.62 -24.13
C ALA A 474 -18.30 0.18 -23.90
N GLU A 475 -18.48 1.28 -24.62
CA GLU A 475 -19.68 2.11 -24.57
C GLU A 475 -20.94 1.31 -24.93
N MET A 476 -20.90 0.54 -26.03
CA MET A 476 -22.01 -0.33 -26.43
C MET A 476 -22.40 -1.32 -25.33
N HIS A 477 -21.42 -1.99 -24.73
CA HIS A 477 -21.65 -2.99 -23.68
C HIS A 477 -22.16 -2.36 -22.38
N TYR A 478 -21.61 -1.21 -21.96
CA TYR A 478 -22.11 -0.48 -20.78
C TYR A 478 -23.55 -0.01 -20.98
N ASN A 479 -23.88 0.59 -22.13
CA ASN A 479 -25.23 1.04 -22.43
C ASN A 479 -26.24 -0.11 -22.46
N ARG A 480 -25.85 -1.26 -23.02
CA ARG A 480 -26.67 -2.48 -22.99
C ARG A 480 -26.90 -2.96 -21.55
N ALA A 481 -25.85 -3.01 -20.73
CA ALA A 481 -25.97 -3.38 -19.31
C ALA A 481 -26.86 -2.41 -18.52
N LEU A 482 -26.69 -1.10 -18.72
CA LEU A 482 -27.52 -0.07 -18.08
C LEU A 482 -28.99 -0.22 -18.44
N LYS A 483 -29.32 -0.44 -19.72
CA LYS A 483 -30.72 -0.67 -20.16
C LYS A 483 -31.35 -1.85 -19.43
N MET A 484 -30.60 -2.93 -19.24
CA MET A 484 -31.06 -4.11 -18.52
C MET A 484 -31.24 -3.81 -17.02
N TYR A 485 -30.27 -3.17 -16.38
CA TYR A 485 -30.39 -2.77 -14.98
C TYR A 485 -31.55 -1.81 -14.74
N SER A 486 -31.70 -0.76 -15.56
CA SER A 486 -32.77 0.23 -15.44
C SER A 486 -34.17 -0.36 -15.66
N SER A 487 -34.30 -1.48 -16.37
CA SER A 487 -35.59 -2.15 -16.56
C SER A 487 -36.06 -2.98 -15.34
N LYS A 488 -35.12 -3.42 -14.48
CA LYS A 488 -35.39 -4.38 -13.39
C LYS A 488 -35.06 -3.86 -11.99
N LEU A 489 -34.18 -2.87 -11.89
CA LEU A 489 -33.66 -2.37 -10.64
C LEU A 489 -34.12 -0.93 -10.42
N LYS A 490 -34.28 -0.57 -9.14
CA LYS A 490 -34.52 0.82 -8.75
C LYS A 490 -33.34 1.70 -9.19
N PRO A 491 -33.57 2.98 -9.56
CA PRO A 491 -32.50 3.89 -10.00
C PRO A 491 -31.30 4.01 -9.06
N PHE A 492 -31.51 3.85 -7.75
CA PHE A 492 -30.49 3.92 -6.70
C PHE A 492 -29.67 2.64 -6.51
N ASN A 493 -29.80 1.66 -7.41
CA ASN A 493 -29.09 0.41 -7.26
C ASN A 493 -27.58 0.60 -7.51
N VAL A 494 -26.76 0.08 -6.60
CA VAL A 494 -25.29 0.14 -6.65
C VAL A 494 -24.72 -0.36 -7.99
N ARG A 495 -25.38 -1.31 -8.66
CA ARG A 495 -24.96 -1.80 -9.99
C ARG A 495 -25.09 -0.71 -11.06
N ILE A 496 -26.17 0.06 -11.06
CA ILE A 496 -26.38 1.18 -11.99
C ILE A 496 -25.32 2.26 -11.76
N ALA A 497 -25.10 2.65 -10.51
CA ALA A 497 -24.10 3.67 -10.16
C ALA A 497 -22.68 3.25 -10.59
N LYS A 498 -22.28 1.98 -10.32
CA LYS A 498 -20.98 1.44 -10.73
C LYS A 498 -20.82 1.42 -12.25
N THR A 499 -21.83 0.97 -12.98
CA THR A 499 -21.77 0.92 -14.45
C THR A 499 -21.73 2.33 -15.06
N LYS A 500 -22.52 3.29 -14.54
CA LYS A 500 -22.45 4.69 -14.98
C LYS A 500 -21.08 5.32 -14.71
N ASN A 501 -20.49 5.05 -13.54
CA ASN A 501 -19.15 5.55 -13.22
C ASN A 501 -18.10 4.99 -14.20
N ASN A 502 -18.19 3.71 -14.55
CA ASN A 502 -17.27 3.09 -15.51
C ASN A 502 -17.49 3.60 -16.95
N LEU A 503 -18.74 3.89 -17.33
CA LEU A 503 -19.05 4.53 -18.61
C LEU A 503 -18.53 5.97 -18.65
N ALA A 504 -18.68 6.74 -17.58
CA ALA A 504 -18.10 8.08 -17.47
C ALA A 504 -16.57 8.05 -17.60
N SER A 505 -15.92 7.07 -16.98
CA SER A 505 -14.49 6.80 -17.17
C SER A 505 -14.13 6.44 -18.62
N CYS A 506 -14.99 5.73 -19.33
CA CYS A 506 -14.82 5.49 -20.77
C CYS A 506 -14.90 6.80 -21.57
N TYR A 507 -15.85 7.69 -21.24
CA TYR A 507 -15.94 8.99 -21.88
C TYR A 507 -14.74 9.89 -21.59
N VAL A 508 -14.21 9.88 -20.37
CA VAL A 508 -12.95 10.55 -20.03
C VAL A 508 -11.79 10.04 -20.91
N ALA A 509 -11.69 8.73 -21.11
CA ALA A 509 -10.65 8.14 -21.96
C ALA A 509 -10.82 8.49 -23.45
N GLN A 510 -12.04 8.81 -23.88
CA GLN A 510 -12.36 9.32 -25.22
C GLN A 510 -12.31 10.86 -25.32
N GLU A 511 -11.86 11.57 -24.27
CA GLU A 511 -11.88 13.04 -24.17
C GLU A 511 -13.29 13.68 -24.26
N LYS A 512 -14.34 12.87 -24.11
CA LYS A 512 -15.75 13.28 -24.04
C LYS A 512 -16.11 13.76 -22.63
N PHE A 513 -15.47 14.85 -22.22
CA PHE A 513 -15.53 15.35 -20.83
C PHE A 513 -16.93 15.79 -20.40
N LYS A 514 -17.74 16.33 -21.32
CA LYS A 514 -19.10 16.80 -21.00
C LYS A 514 -20.03 15.64 -20.67
N GLU A 515 -19.93 14.56 -21.44
CA GLU A 515 -20.70 13.34 -21.28
C GLU A 515 -20.32 12.63 -19.97
N ALA A 516 -19.03 12.61 -19.62
CA ALA A 516 -18.55 12.12 -18.33
C ALA A 516 -19.09 12.94 -17.15
N GLU A 517 -19.07 14.28 -17.26
CA GLU A 517 -19.59 15.18 -16.24
C GLU A 517 -21.08 14.93 -15.96
N ILE A 518 -21.89 14.79 -17.02
CA ILE A 518 -23.33 14.49 -16.92
C ILE A 518 -23.54 13.21 -16.11
N LEU A 519 -22.80 12.14 -16.42
CA LEU A 519 -22.94 10.86 -15.71
C LEU A 519 -22.51 10.96 -14.24
N TYR A 520 -21.43 11.67 -13.92
CA TYR A 520 -21.02 11.88 -12.52
C TYR A 520 -22.06 12.68 -11.75
N LYS A 521 -22.59 13.76 -12.33
CA LYS A 521 -23.66 14.58 -11.75
C LYS A 521 -24.93 13.76 -11.54
N GLU A 522 -25.32 12.93 -12.50
CA GLU A 522 -26.47 12.03 -12.35
C GLU A 522 -26.30 11.07 -11.17
N ILE A 523 -25.14 10.42 -11.02
CA ILE A 523 -24.89 9.49 -9.91
C ILE A 523 -25.02 10.22 -8.56
N LEU A 524 -24.39 11.39 -8.43
CA LEU A 524 -24.41 12.20 -7.21
C LEU A 524 -25.81 12.74 -6.89
N THR A 525 -26.57 13.14 -7.91
CA THR A 525 -27.96 13.60 -7.77
C THR A 525 -28.83 12.47 -7.24
N ARG A 526 -28.76 11.28 -7.84
CA ARG A 526 -29.54 10.12 -7.38
C ARG A 526 -29.17 9.68 -5.97
N GLU A 527 -27.89 9.65 -5.66
CA GLU A 527 -27.46 9.26 -4.33
C GLU A 527 -27.83 10.31 -3.26
N SER A 528 -27.88 11.60 -3.62
CA SER A 528 -28.45 12.65 -2.76
C SER A 528 -29.97 12.50 -2.58
N GLU A 529 -30.70 12.23 -3.67
CA GLU A 529 -32.16 11.96 -3.62
C GLU A 529 -32.50 10.76 -2.72
N ARG A 530 -31.62 9.76 -2.67
CA ARG A 530 -31.79 8.58 -1.81
C ARG A 530 -31.68 8.93 -0.32
N GLY A 531 -30.79 9.84 0.05
CA GLY A 531 -30.56 10.25 1.43
C GLY A 531 -31.59 11.27 1.94
N PHE A 532 -31.99 12.19 1.07
CA PHE A 532 -32.71 13.42 1.48
C PHE A 532 -34.10 13.60 0.85
N GLY A 533 -34.53 12.74 -0.10
CA GLY A 533 -35.82 12.89 -0.80
C GLY A 533 -35.71 13.69 -2.11
N HIS A 534 -36.80 14.29 -2.58
CA HIS A 534 -36.76 15.09 -3.82
C HIS A 534 -35.89 16.34 -3.63
N ILE A 535 -35.00 16.59 -4.60
CA ILE A 535 -34.18 17.81 -4.68
C ILE A 535 -35.12 18.97 -5.09
N GLU A 536 -35.73 19.62 -4.11
CA GLU A 536 -36.37 20.94 -4.26
C GLU A 536 -35.79 21.89 -3.19
N ASP A 537 -35.58 23.14 -3.62
CA ASP A 537 -35.08 24.40 -3.00
C ASP A 537 -34.22 24.40 -1.71
N ASP A 538 -34.36 23.45 -0.79
CA ASP A 538 -33.61 23.39 0.48
C ASP A 538 -32.46 22.37 0.48
N HIS A 539 -32.39 21.40 -0.45
CA HIS A 539 -31.40 20.31 -0.42
C HIS A 539 -30.63 20.16 -1.74
N GLN A 540 -29.41 20.72 -1.81
CA GLN A 540 -28.54 20.68 -2.99
C GLN A 540 -27.56 19.51 -2.95
N SER A 541 -27.35 18.86 -4.10
CA SER A 541 -26.29 17.86 -4.29
C SER A 541 -24.89 18.49 -4.21
N VAL A 542 -23.89 17.71 -3.79
CA VAL A 542 -22.50 18.18 -3.62
C VAL A 542 -21.95 18.86 -4.87
N TRP A 543 -22.30 18.38 -6.06
CA TRP A 543 -21.83 18.99 -7.31
C TRP A 543 -22.50 20.34 -7.60
N GLN A 544 -23.75 20.55 -7.18
CA GLN A 544 -24.47 21.82 -7.38
C GLN A 544 -23.85 22.92 -6.52
N ILE A 545 -23.54 22.58 -5.26
CA ILE A 545 -22.81 23.47 -4.35
C ILE A 545 -21.41 23.78 -4.91
N ALA A 546 -20.72 22.77 -5.44
CA ALA A 546 -19.40 22.95 -6.05
C ALA A 546 -19.44 23.91 -7.25
N ASP A 547 -20.43 23.78 -8.16
CA ASP A 547 -20.59 24.69 -9.29
C ASP A 547 -20.92 26.13 -8.81
N GLN A 548 -21.78 26.30 -7.80
CA GLN A 548 -22.08 27.62 -7.21
C GLN A 548 -20.85 28.28 -6.55
N ILE A 549 -19.98 27.49 -5.91
CA ILE A 549 -18.72 27.98 -5.32
C ILE A 549 -17.76 28.48 -6.41
N GLU A 550 -17.76 27.86 -7.59
CA GLU A 550 -16.94 28.33 -8.70
C GLU A 550 -17.42 29.69 -9.22
N GLU A 551 -18.74 29.84 -9.36
CA GLU A 551 -19.41 31.04 -9.89
C GLU A 551 -19.37 32.25 -8.94
N ASN A 552 -19.26 32.04 -7.62
CA ASN A 552 -19.26 33.12 -6.62
C ASN A 552 -17.85 33.67 -6.31
N GLU A 553 -17.74 35.01 -6.16
CA GLU A 553 -16.48 35.71 -5.79
C GLU A 553 -16.18 35.69 -4.27
N THR A 554 -17.20 35.55 -3.43
CA THR A 554 -17.09 35.61 -1.96
C THR A 554 -17.28 34.23 -1.33
N THR A 555 -16.23 33.71 -0.67
CA THR A 555 -16.25 32.42 0.06
C THR A 555 -16.90 32.53 1.45
N GLN A 556 -17.91 33.37 1.63
CA GLN A 556 -18.58 33.54 2.92
C GLN A 556 -19.75 32.56 3.05
N ASP A 557 -19.55 31.59 3.94
CA ASP A 557 -20.55 30.78 4.63
C ASP A 557 -21.55 29.98 3.77
N PHE A 558 -21.03 29.05 2.95
CA PHE A 558 -21.83 27.86 2.62
C PHE A 558 -21.83 26.92 3.83
N HIS A 559 -22.86 27.03 4.67
CA HIS A 559 -23.12 26.09 5.74
C HIS A 559 -23.57 24.75 5.14
N PHE A 560 -22.64 23.80 4.98
CA PHE A 560 -22.98 22.41 4.72
C PHE A 560 -23.37 21.77 6.05
N THR A 561 -24.68 21.68 6.32
CA THR A 561 -25.17 20.91 7.48
C THR A 561 -25.03 19.43 7.17
N GLU A 562 -24.08 18.80 7.86
CA GLU A 562 -23.95 17.35 7.97
C GLU A 562 -25.29 16.71 8.36
N GLU A 563 -25.70 15.69 7.63
CA GLU A 563 -26.07 14.37 8.16
C GLU A 563 -26.61 13.51 7.01
N LEU A 564 -25.89 12.42 6.68
CA LEU A 564 -26.15 11.44 5.60
C LEU A 564 -25.64 11.79 4.20
N LEU A 565 -24.32 11.87 4.02
CA LEU A 565 -23.76 11.64 2.68
C LEU A 565 -22.43 10.86 2.72
N TYR A 566 -22.56 9.55 2.47
CA TYR A 566 -21.54 8.61 1.96
C TYR A 566 -20.61 7.83 2.92
N HIS A 567 -21.16 6.77 3.52
CA HIS A 567 -20.42 5.54 3.86
C HIS A 567 -20.39 4.54 2.68
N ALA A 568 -20.45 5.07 1.45
CA ALA A 568 -20.66 4.27 0.26
C ALA A 568 -19.46 4.48 -0.68
N PRO A 569 -18.49 3.54 -0.73
CA PRO A 569 -17.23 3.70 -1.44
C PRO A 569 -17.39 4.11 -2.92
N GLN A 570 -18.52 3.78 -3.54
CA GLN A 570 -18.81 4.15 -4.92
C GLN A 570 -18.94 5.66 -5.10
N VAL A 571 -19.42 6.39 -4.10
CA VAL A 571 -19.67 7.83 -4.27
C VAL A 571 -18.44 8.66 -3.99
N THR A 572 -17.62 8.27 -3.03
CA THR A 572 -16.28 8.84 -2.84
C THR A 572 -15.46 8.75 -4.13
N LYS A 573 -15.57 7.63 -4.86
CA LYS A 573 -14.87 7.47 -6.14
C LYS A 573 -15.41 8.41 -7.23
N VAL A 574 -16.73 8.59 -7.30
CA VAL A 574 -17.37 9.51 -8.25
C VAL A 574 -16.98 10.96 -7.95
N LEU A 575 -16.96 11.36 -6.67
CA LEU A 575 -16.51 12.69 -6.23
C LEU A 575 -15.05 12.94 -6.62
N GLN A 576 -14.15 11.97 -6.39
CA GLN A 576 -12.76 12.06 -6.81
C GLN A 576 -12.62 12.24 -8.33
N ASN A 577 -13.38 11.48 -9.12
CA ASN A 577 -13.34 11.57 -10.58
C ASN A 577 -13.90 12.92 -11.09
N LEU A 578 -14.97 13.42 -10.45
CA LEU A 578 -15.54 14.73 -10.78
C LEU A 578 -14.59 15.87 -10.41
N ALA A 579 -13.92 15.80 -9.25
CA ALA A 579 -12.91 16.79 -8.85
C ALA A 579 -11.75 16.84 -9.85
N TRP A 580 -11.26 15.67 -10.30
CA TRP A 580 -10.25 15.60 -11.36
C TRP A 580 -10.74 16.26 -12.66
N LEU A 581 -11.99 16.00 -13.05
CA LEU A 581 -12.59 16.60 -14.25
C LEU A 581 -12.69 18.12 -14.13
N TYR A 582 -13.10 18.62 -12.97
CA TYR A 582 -13.19 20.05 -12.67
C TYR A 582 -11.82 20.74 -12.69
N ARG A 583 -10.76 20.10 -12.18
CA ARG A 583 -9.38 20.58 -12.35
C ARG A 583 -9.01 20.71 -13.82
N HIS A 584 -9.33 19.71 -14.63
CA HIS A 584 -9.04 19.70 -16.07
C HIS A 584 -9.80 20.80 -16.82
N GLN A 585 -11.01 21.15 -16.37
CA GLN A 585 -11.81 22.25 -16.92
C GLN A 585 -11.41 23.64 -16.38
N GLY A 586 -10.48 23.74 -15.43
CA GLY A 586 -10.08 25.00 -14.79
C GLY A 586 -10.99 25.46 -13.65
N LYS A 587 -11.97 24.65 -13.22
CA LYS A 587 -12.87 24.92 -12.08
C LYS A 587 -12.19 24.59 -10.74
N VAL A 588 -11.25 25.42 -10.32
CA VAL A 588 -10.33 25.12 -9.20
C VAL A 588 -11.03 25.19 -7.84
N LYS A 589 -11.98 26.11 -7.64
CA LYS A 589 -12.69 26.26 -6.37
C LYS A 589 -13.66 25.09 -6.15
N ALA A 590 -14.41 24.71 -7.18
CA ALA A 590 -15.31 23.56 -7.17
C ALA A 590 -14.54 22.26 -6.89
N ALA A 591 -13.40 22.05 -7.56
CA ALA A 591 -12.57 20.87 -7.33
C ALA A 591 -12.06 20.81 -5.88
N LYS A 592 -11.57 21.92 -5.33
CA LYS A 592 -11.06 21.99 -3.96
C LYS A 592 -12.15 21.70 -2.92
N PHE A 593 -13.36 22.20 -3.14
CA PHE A 593 -14.51 21.90 -2.29
C PHE A 593 -14.83 20.39 -2.30
N ILE A 594 -14.92 19.78 -3.49
CA ILE A 594 -15.18 18.33 -3.61
C ILE A 594 -14.06 17.51 -2.96
N GLU A 595 -12.79 17.89 -3.16
CA GLU A 595 -11.62 17.23 -2.55
C GLU A 595 -11.70 17.24 -1.00
N GLN A 596 -12.15 18.36 -0.40
CA GLN A 596 -12.37 18.48 1.04
C GLN A 596 -13.46 17.51 1.55
N GLN A 597 -14.54 17.33 0.78
CA GLN A 597 -15.61 16.37 1.14
C GLN A 597 -15.13 14.91 1.07
N THR A 598 -14.23 14.59 0.13
CA THR A 598 -13.67 13.22 0.00
C THR A 598 -12.65 12.87 1.09
N THR A 599 -11.98 13.88 1.68
CA THR A 599 -11.00 13.66 2.76
C THR A 599 -11.69 13.33 4.08
N ILE A 600 -12.85 13.94 4.35
CA ILE A 600 -13.69 13.67 5.54
C ILE A 600 -14.25 12.24 5.51
N THR A 601 -14.71 11.76 4.34
CA THR A 601 -15.28 10.40 4.15
C THR A 601 -14.24 9.27 4.10
N SER A 602 -12.97 9.58 3.79
CA SER A 602 -11.88 8.59 3.69
C SER A 602 -11.36 8.04 5.03
N LEU A 603 -11.88 8.55 6.15
CA LEU A 603 -11.52 8.07 7.49
C LEU A 603 -12.16 6.72 7.85
N ASP A 604 -13.24 6.30 7.17
CA ASP A 604 -14.01 5.10 7.55
C ASP A 604 -14.15 3.99 6.48
N ASP A 605 -13.93 4.26 5.18
CA ASP A 605 -14.19 3.27 4.12
C ASP A 605 -12.93 2.48 3.67
N ASN A 606 -12.49 1.54 4.51
CA ASN A 606 -11.63 0.43 4.09
C ASN A 606 -12.45 -0.59 3.27
N ASN A 607 -12.56 -0.44 1.94
CA ASN A 607 -12.54 -1.56 0.98
C ASN A 607 -12.66 -1.14 -0.50
N ALA A 608 -11.74 -1.70 -1.30
CA ALA A 608 -11.79 -1.92 -2.76
C ALA A 608 -11.82 -0.71 -3.72
N VAL A 609 -10.64 -0.33 -4.25
CA VAL A 609 -10.51 0.33 -5.56
C VAL A 609 -9.42 -0.37 -6.39
N ASN A 610 -9.83 -0.81 -7.58
CA ASN A 610 -9.01 -1.47 -8.60
C ASN A 610 -8.15 -0.42 -9.34
N PRO A 611 -6.85 -0.65 -9.60
CA PRO A 611 -5.93 0.36 -10.09
C PRO A 611 -5.86 0.35 -11.62
N LYS A 612 -6.65 1.19 -12.30
CA LYS A 612 -6.42 1.60 -13.68
C LYS A 612 -7.11 2.93 -13.96
N PHE A 613 -6.56 4.02 -13.44
CA PHE A 613 -6.73 5.41 -13.94
C PHE A 613 -5.63 6.26 -13.27
N THR A 614 -4.38 5.96 -13.63
CA THR A 614 -3.22 6.84 -13.40
C THR A 614 -2.24 6.64 -14.56
N LYS A 615 -2.68 6.98 -15.77
CA LYS A 615 -1.81 7.18 -16.93
C LYS A 615 -2.55 7.99 -17.99
N THR A 616 -2.58 9.30 -17.79
CA THR A 616 -2.72 10.37 -18.80
C THR A 616 -2.62 11.70 -18.06
N CYS A 617 -1.40 12.05 -17.66
CA CYS A 617 -0.93 13.39 -17.33
C CYS A 617 0.59 13.26 -17.25
N ASN A 618 1.23 13.12 -18.41
CA ASN A 618 2.65 13.38 -18.68
C ASN A 618 2.89 13.04 -20.14
N ASP A 619 2.33 13.84 -21.04
CA ASP A 619 2.79 14.00 -22.42
C ASP A 619 2.31 15.38 -22.88
N ASP A 620 2.84 16.42 -22.23
CA ASP A 620 2.64 17.81 -22.66
C ASP A 620 3.85 18.67 -22.28
N GLN A 621 5.07 18.13 -22.45
CA GLN A 621 6.32 18.91 -22.52
C GLN A 621 7.38 18.15 -23.32
N ASN A 622 7.17 18.02 -24.64
CA ASN A 622 8.26 17.80 -25.59
C ASN A 622 7.80 18.14 -27.01
N ASN A 623 7.58 19.43 -27.26
CA ASN A 623 7.58 20.00 -28.60
C ASN A 623 7.93 21.48 -28.49
N ASN A 624 9.24 21.78 -28.47
CA ASN A 624 9.82 23.07 -28.87
C ASN A 624 11.35 22.96 -28.84
N ALA A 625 11.96 22.44 -29.91
CA ALA A 625 13.32 22.80 -30.33
C ALA A 625 13.70 22.12 -31.66
N THR A 626 13.07 22.51 -32.78
CA THR A 626 13.68 22.40 -34.12
C THR A 626 13.12 23.48 -35.03
N THR A 627 13.69 24.68 -34.96
CA THR A 627 13.78 25.60 -36.11
C THR A 627 14.96 26.54 -35.92
N ASN A 628 15.86 26.47 -36.91
CA ASN A 628 17.04 27.29 -37.23
C ASN A 628 18.33 27.06 -36.45
#